data_AF-A0A8H8U567-F1
#
_entry.id   AF-A0A8H8U567-F1
#
_cell.length_a   1.000
_cell.length_b   1.000
_cell.length_c   1.000
_cell.angle_alpha   90.00
_cell.angle_beta   90.00
_cell.angle_gamma   90.00
#
_symmetry.space_group_name_H-M   'P 1'
#
loop_
_entity.id
_entity.type
_entity.pdbx_description
1 polymer ?
#
loop_
_entity_poly.entity_id
_entity_poly.type
_entity_poly.pdbx_seq_one_letter_code
_entity_poly.pdbx_strand_id
1 'polypeptide(L)'
;MDSASGSGSEVSSEEADSALVLALLAKRDELTRALGGGGGVGRNGSEDGLEDGEGEGSGGAALPYDLIAYLERAAVHSELGYPDLAAGDAYRALLLCDECSDAGFEYHELALDALRERCAGGLPAVLRGRGRGSEELERGVGGLEIAEGQTASEEEVEDEDEDEDEETRRLKNIARIASIRCFRMLAISLLLCGCLKSSYDFCIRGLGAAPGDEDLLQAKEYIQLMARRKLKLSSDEEVDITELPDQGLVRREIYPWNTHEPNRFSQETLDFLNKELESVAPKCEVKVTELPTLLEGIGELESTNKQLGLFAKEDIEPGEEFFDEISLLAANNLLKESLCDACSSTLPRLTADSKVVDCPDCDDIMFCDTTCLERAQASYHPAICNTDIDTIAKDPDPKEKPFALYLLLIGRAFAMAATQQVHPLELKEVKYIWGDFLPSASNTIPLSPTPGPLPPGPCPSPSPPTSPARC
;
A
#
# COMPACT_ATOMS: atom_id res chain seq x y z
N MET A 1 45.24 -44.74 -6.99
CA MET A 1 45.86 -43.63 -7.73
C MET A 1 44.71 -42.90 -8.41
N ASP A 2 44.11 -41.82 -7.94
CA ASP A 2 44.24 -40.91 -6.79
C ASP A 2 42.81 -40.30 -6.65
N SER A 3 42.15 -40.33 -5.49
CA SER A 3 42.17 -39.33 -4.42
C SER A 3 41.97 -37.87 -4.87
N ALA A 4 40.76 -37.34 -4.65
CA ALA A 4 40.54 -35.92 -4.32
C ALA A 4 39.14 -35.74 -3.70
N SER A 5 39.12 -35.65 -2.37
CA SER A 5 38.02 -35.18 -1.54
C SER A 5 37.95 -33.66 -1.55
N GLY A 6 36.78 -33.11 -1.89
CA GLY A 6 36.46 -31.68 -1.73
C GLY A 6 35.35 -31.53 -0.71
N SER A 7 35.72 -31.17 0.52
CA SER A 7 34.81 -30.77 1.59
C SER A 7 34.30 -29.35 1.33
N GLY A 8 33.07 -29.22 0.82
CA GLY A 8 32.31 -27.97 0.89
C GLY A 8 31.56 -27.95 2.22
N SER A 9 31.86 -26.97 3.06
CA SER A 9 31.11 -26.69 4.28
C SER A 9 29.69 -26.27 3.90
N GLU A 10 28.72 -27.15 4.10
CA GLU A 10 27.30 -26.80 4.14
C GLU A 10 27.12 -25.84 5.32
N VAL A 11 26.93 -24.56 5.01
CA VAL A 11 26.44 -23.57 5.98
C VAL A 11 25.03 -24.03 6.34
N SER A 12 24.81 -24.35 7.61
CA SER A 12 23.53 -24.84 8.10
C SER A 12 22.42 -23.81 7.83
N SER A 13 21.22 -24.28 7.48
CA SER A 13 20.06 -23.41 7.19
C SER A 13 19.74 -22.44 8.32
N GLU A 14 20.08 -22.77 9.57
CA GLU A 14 19.87 -21.92 10.75
C GLU A 14 20.77 -20.66 10.78
N GLU A 15 21.98 -20.73 10.19
CA GLU A 15 22.88 -19.57 10.08
C GLU A 15 22.46 -18.61 8.96
N ALA A 16 21.90 -19.14 7.87
CA ALA A 16 21.32 -18.34 6.78
C ALA A 16 20.04 -17.60 7.22
N ASP A 17 19.17 -18.27 7.98
CA ASP A 17 17.97 -17.66 8.57
C ASP A 17 18.33 -16.55 9.57
N SER A 18 19.37 -16.75 10.39
CA SER A 18 19.84 -15.72 11.33
C SER A 18 20.44 -14.49 10.63
N ALA A 19 21.16 -14.66 9.53
CA ALA A 19 21.74 -13.55 8.77
C ALA A 19 20.66 -12.73 8.04
N LEU A 20 19.63 -13.39 7.51
CA LEU A 20 18.48 -12.75 6.89
C LEU A 20 17.64 -11.98 7.93
N VAL A 21 17.40 -12.57 9.09
CA VAL A 21 16.72 -11.89 10.21
C VAL A 21 17.51 -10.66 10.65
N LEU A 22 18.83 -10.74 10.76
CA LEU A 22 19.68 -9.58 11.09
C LEU A 22 19.67 -8.50 10.00
N ALA A 23 19.64 -8.88 8.71
CA ALA A 23 19.52 -7.93 7.60
C ALA A 23 18.14 -7.24 7.59
N LEU A 24 17.06 -7.99 7.84
CA LEU A 24 15.71 -7.46 7.98
C LEU A 24 15.58 -6.56 9.21
N LEU A 25 16.24 -6.88 10.32
CA LEU A 25 16.29 -6.02 11.51
C LEU A 25 17.10 -4.75 11.26
N ALA A 26 18.22 -4.82 10.54
CA ALA A 26 18.99 -3.63 10.16
C ALA A 26 18.22 -2.72 9.19
N LYS A 27 17.47 -3.30 8.26
CA LYS A 27 16.58 -2.59 7.34
C LYS A 27 15.33 -2.05 8.04
N ARG A 28 14.81 -2.76 9.06
CA ARG A 28 13.78 -2.24 9.97
C ARG A 28 14.30 -1.02 10.70
N ASP A 29 15.52 -1.05 11.23
CA ASP A 29 16.11 0.11 11.92
C ASP A 29 16.38 1.29 10.95
N GLU A 30 16.59 1.01 9.66
CA GLU A 30 16.62 2.02 8.58
C GLU A 30 15.22 2.59 8.28
N LEU A 31 14.19 1.74 8.22
CA LEU A 31 12.78 2.15 8.12
C LEU A 31 12.37 2.99 9.33
N THR A 32 12.71 2.56 10.56
CA THR A 32 12.42 3.32 11.80
C THR A 32 13.13 4.67 11.82
N ARG A 33 14.34 4.77 11.27
CA ARG A 33 15.04 6.05 11.09
C ARG A 33 14.38 6.93 10.02
N ALA A 34 13.97 6.34 8.88
CA ALA A 34 13.22 7.04 7.84
C ALA A 34 11.83 7.51 8.34
N LEU A 35 11.27 6.81 9.33
CA LEU A 35 10.05 7.17 10.07
C LEU A 35 10.29 8.19 11.21
N GLY A 36 11.48 8.78 11.32
CA GLY A 36 11.77 9.82 12.33
C GLY A 36 12.17 9.30 13.73
N GLY A 37 12.45 8.00 13.90
CA GLY A 37 12.83 7.38 15.18
C GLY A 37 14.29 7.56 15.61
N GLY A 38 14.87 8.74 15.41
CA GLY A 38 16.27 9.03 15.71
C GLY A 38 16.46 9.78 17.04
N GLY A 39 16.29 9.11 18.17
CA GLY A 39 16.71 9.65 19.48
C GLY A 39 18.22 9.85 19.50
N GLY A 40 18.66 11.11 19.45
CA GLY A 40 20.07 11.48 19.54
C GLY A 40 20.69 11.02 20.86
N VAL A 41 21.74 10.20 20.78
CA VAL A 41 22.57 9.87 21.95
C VAL A 41 23.44 11.08 22.30
N GLY A 42 22.89 12.00 23.09
CA GLY A 42 23.63 13.03 23.82
C GLY A 42 24.17 12.46 25.13
N ARG A 43 25.50 12.37 25.27
CA ARG A 43 26.18 11.96 26.51
C ARG A 43 26.03 13.04 27.60
N ASN A 44 25.45 12.62 28.73
CA ASN A 44 25.65 13.02 30.13
C ASN A 44 25.70 14.51 30.54
N GLY A 45 24.81 14.84 31.47
CA GLY A 45 25.25 15.26 32.81
C GLY A 45 24.34 16.25 33.54
N SER A 46 23.46 15.75 34.42
CA SER A 46 23.28 16.19 35.82
C SER A 46 21.96 15.67 36.42
N GLU A 47 22.08 15.08 37.60
CA GLU A 47 21.00 14.60 38.48
C GLU A 47 20.10 15.75 38.97
N ASP A 48 18.78 15.53 38.97
CA ASP A 48 17.81 15.82 40.05
C ASP A 48 16.40 16.11 39.51
N GLY A 49 15.38 15.47 40.08
CA GLY A 49 13.98 15.91 40.03
C GLY A 49 12.97 14.90 39.51
N LEU A 50 12.30 14.22 40.44
CA LEU A 50 11.08 13.43 40.23
C LEU A 50 9.89 14.35 39.93
N GLU A 51 9.26 14.23 38.78
CA GLU A 51 7.84 14.55 38.56
C GLU A 51 7.21 13.52 37.62
N ASP A 52 6.10 12.94 38.08
CA ASP A 52 5.27 11.95 37.39
C ASP A 52 4.58 12.60 36.17
N GLY A 53 4.90 12.11 34.97
CA GLY A 53 4.27 12.50 33.72
C GLY A 53 3.87 11.27 32.92
N GLU A 54 2.61 11.22 32.54
CA GLU A 54 1.95 10.15 31.79
C GLU A 54 2.76 9.78 30.53
N GLY A 55 3.15 8.51 30.44
CA GLY A 55 3.90 7.97 29.31
C GLY A 55 3.01 7.79 28.09
N GLU A 56 2.81 8.87 27.34
CA GLU A 56 2.54 8.76 25.91
C GLU A 56 3.80 8.17 25.26
N GLY A 57 3.69 6.93 24.77
CA GLY A 57 4.70 6.35 23.92
C GLY A 57 4.86 7.22 22.69
N SER A 58 5.92 8.03 22.63
CA SER A 58 6.24 8.87 21.49
C SER A 58 6.55 7.99 20.29
N GLY A 59 5.53 7.65 19.50
CA GLY A 59 5.72 7.32 18.09
C GLY A 59 6.48 8.47 17.45
N GLY A 60 7.53 8.17 16.67
CA GLY A 60 8.30 9.18 15.96
C GLY A 60 7.37 10.17 15.27
N ALA A 61 7.66 11.47 15.40
CA ALA A 61 6.80 12.52 14.86
C ALA A 61 6.51 12.22 13.39
N ALA A 62 5.25 12.01 13.04
CA ALA A 62 4.85 11.78 11.66
C ALA A 62 5.32 12.97 10.82
N LEU A 63 5.95 12.70 9.68
CA LEU A 63 6.40 13.71 8.71
C LEU A 63 5.50 13.67 7.46
N PRO A 64 4.21 14.04 7.56
CA PRO A 64 3.21 13.81 6.50
C PRO A 64 3.45 14.61 5.21
N TYR A 65 4.29 15.65 5.28
CA TYR A 65 4.63 16.55 4.17
C TYR A 65 6.10 16.44 3.73
N ASP A 66 6.89 15.52 4.30
CA ASP A 66 8.29 15.33 3.92
C ASP A 66 8.43 14.38 2.72
N LEU A 67 8.49 14.94 1.52
CA LEU A 67 8.63 14.17 0.28
C LEU A 67 9.91 13.31 0.24
N ILE A 68 10.99 13.76 0.90
CA ILE A 68 12.27 13.05 0.91
C ILE A 68 12.16 11.81 1.80
N ALA A 69 11.49 11.91 2.95
CA ALA A 69 11.23 10.77 3.82
C ALA A 69 10.42 9.68 3.09
N TYR A 70 9.39 10.06 2.33
CA TYR A 70 8.64 9.11 1.50
C TYR A 70 9.50 8.48 0.41
N LEU A 71 10.33 9.25 -0.30
CA LEU A 71 11.25 8.70 -1.31
C LEU A 71 12.30 7.74 -0.73
N GLU A 72 12.88 8.08 0.43
CA GLU A 72 13.82 7.21 1.13
C GLU A 72 13.14 5.90 1.55
N ARG A 73 11.94 5.99 2.11
CA ARG A 73 11.15 4.81 2.49
C ARG A 73 10.78 3.96 1.28
N ALA A 74 10.38 4.59 0.18
CA ALA A 74 10.12 3.90 -1.08
C ALA A 74 11.35 3.12 -1.55
N ALA A 75 12.55 3.70 -1.44
CA ALA A 75 13.81 3.06 -1.85
C ALA A 75 14.09 1.84 -0.98
N VAL A 76 13.89 1.94 0.34
CA VAL A 76 14.03 0.80 1.25
C VAL A 76 13.02 -0.30 0.95
N HIS A 77 11.74 0.03 0.72
CA HIS A 77 10.73 -0.95 0.32
C HIS A 77 11.11 -1.64 -1.00
N SER A 78 11.62 -0.90 -1.98
CA SER A 78 12.09 -1.47 -3.25
C SER A 78 13.26 -2.44 -3.06
N GLU A 79 14.25 -2.08 -2.24
CA GLU A 79 15.41 -2.93 -1.91
C GLU A 79 15.03 -4.19 -1.14
N LEU A 80 13.98 -4.13 -0.32
CA LEU A 80 13.40 -5.27 0.38
C LEU A 80 12.49 -6.13 -0.51
N GLY A 81 12.22 -5.69 -1.74
CA GLY A 81 11.37 -6.39 -2.69
C GLY A 81 9.87 -6.21 -2.43
N TYR A 82 9.45 -5.11 -1.80
CA TYR A 82 8.05 -4.72 -1.60
C TYR A 82 7.64 -3.64 -2.61
N PRO A 83 7.42 -3.99 -3.89
CA PRO A 83 7.12 -3.02 -4.94
C PRO A 83 5.78 -2.31 -4.71
N ASP A 84 4.82 -2.97 -4.09
CA ASP A 84 3.52 -2.41 -3.70
C ASP A 84 3.67 -1.25 -2.72
N LEU A 85 4.46 -1.44 -1.66
CA LEU A 85 4.74 -0.39 -0.67
C LEU A 85 5.62 0.72 -1.26
N ALA A 86 6.61 0.34 -2.09
CA ALA A 86 7.46 1.30 -2.79
C ALA A 86 6.64 2.20 -3.73
N ALA A 87 5.65 1.63 -4.44
CA ALA A 87 4.75 2.39 -5.29
C ALA A 87 3.88 3.36 -4.49
N GLY A 88 3.31 2.92 -3.36
CA GLY A 88 2.53 3.78 -2.48
C GLY A 88 3.31 4.98 -1.96
N ASP A 89 4.54 4.75 -1.48
CA ASP A 89 5.42 5.82 -0.99
C ASP A 89 5.90 6.75 -2.11
N ALA A 90 6.29 6.20 -3.26
CA ALA A 90 6.70 7.01 -4.41
C ALA A 90 5.55 7.86 -4.96
N TYR A 91 4.31 7.35 -4.91
CA TYR A 91 3.13 8.12 -5.30
C TYR A 91 2.86 9.26 -4.32
N ARG A 92 2.93 9.00 -3.01
CA ARG A 92 2.80 10.05 -2.00
C ARG A 92 3.87 11.13 -2.14
N ALA A 93 5.13 10.72 -2.39
CA ALA A 93 6.20 11.66 -2.65
C ALA A 93 5.96 12.48 -3.93
N LEU A 94 5.41 11.89 -4.99
CA LEU A 94 5.06 12.60 -6.22
C LEU A 94 4.00 13.68 -5.95
N LEU A 95 2.94 13.37 -5.20
CA LEU A 95 1.94 14.38 -4.80
C LEU A 95 2.58 15.55 -4.04
N LEU A 96 3.52 15.27 -3.14
CA LEU A 96 4.24 16.31 -2.41
C LEU A 96 5.22 17.11 -3.29
N CYS A 97 5.69 16.55 -4.41
CA CYS A 97 6.44 17.32 -5.40
C CYS A 97 5.53 18.35 -6.09
N ASP A 98 4.29 17.98 -6.38
CA ASP A 98 3.29 18.89 -6.95
C ASP A 98 2.95 19.99 -5.92
N GLU A 99 2.73 19.63 -4.65
CA GLU A 99 2.56 20.60 -3.54
C GLU A 99 3.74 21.58 -3.43
N CYS A 100 5.00 21.13 -3.56
CA CYS A 100 6.14 22.04 -3.55
C CYS A 100 6.23 22.95 -4.78
N SER A 101 5.58 22.58 -5.88
CA SER A 101 5.70 23.27 -7.17
C SER A 101 4.61 24.32 -7.38
N ASP A 102 3.40 24.09 -6.86
CA ASP A 102 2.23 24.95 -7.02
C ASP A 102 1.88 25.68 -5.71
N ALA A 103 2.04 27.00 -5.71
CA ALA A 103 1.72 27.86 -4.56
C ALA A 103 0.22 27.95 -4.24
N GLY A 104 -0.64 27.52 -5.17
CA GLY A 104 -2.09 27.48 -5.00
C GLY A 104 -2.59 26.26 -4.23
N PHE A 105 -1.72 25.28 -3.93
CA PHE A 105 -2.14 24.06 -3.24
C PHE A 105 -2.21 24.24 -1.72
N GLU A 106 -3.12 23.49 -1.09
CA GLU A 106 -3.47 23.63 0.34
C GLU A 106 -2.26 23.41 1.27
N TYR A 107 -1.33 22.53 0.89
CA TYR A 107 -0.20 22.13 1.74
C TYR A 107 1.15 22.62 1.21
N HIS A 108 1.16 23.59 0.29
CA HIS A 108 2.37 24.14 -0.35
C HIS A 108 3.46 24.52 0.66
N GLU A 109 3.13 25.43 1.59
CA GLU A 109 4.07 25.94 2.59
C GLU A 109 4.66 24.82 3.46
N LEU A 110 3.82 23.86 3.88
CA LEU A 110 4.24 22.75 4.73
C LEU A 110 5.20 21.80 4.01
N ALA A 111 4.93 21.51 2.73
CA ALA A 111 5.78 20.65 1.91
C ALA A 111 7.10 21.36 1.56
N LEU A 112 7.06 22.65 1.24
CA LEU A 112 8.22 23.45 0.88
C LEU A 112 9.16 23.65 2.09
N ASP A 113 8.61 23.93 3.27
CA ASP A 113 9.36 24.02 4.52
C ASP A 113 10.07 22.71 4.86
N ALA A 114 9.37 21.58 4.75
CA ALA A 114 9.95 20.27 4.97
C ALA A 114 11.09 19.99 3.96
N LEU A 115 10.91 20.31 2.68
CA LEU A 115 11.95 20.17 1.67
C LEU A 115 13.16 21.07 1.97
N ARG A 116 12.94 22.31 2.42
CA ARG A 116 14.00 23.25 2.79
C ARG A 116 14.86 22.68 3.91
N GLU A 117 14.24 22.15 4.96
CA GLU A 117 14.95 21.51 6.07
C GLU A 117 15.82 20.33 5.59
N ARG A 118 15.24 19.45 4.77
CA ARG A 118 15.94 18.28 4.23
C ARG A 118 17.09 18.65 3.30
N CYS A 119 17.03 19.81 2.65
CA CYS A 119 18.05 20.29 1.71
C CYS A 119 19.06 21.28 2.31
N ALA A 120 18.97 21.60 3.61
CA ALA A 120 19.89 22.52 4.29
C ALA A 120 21.36 22.06 4.21
N GLY A 121 21.58 20.74 4.20
CA GLY A 121 22.91 20.11 4.05
C GLY A 121 23.33 19.82 2.60
N GLY A 122 22.59 20.31 1.60
CA GLY A 122 22.79 19.99 0.19
C GLY A 122 21.79 18.96 -0.35
N LEU A 123 22.02 18.45 -1.56
CA LEU A 123 21.07 17.54 -2.22
C LEU A 123 20.98 16.19 -1.47
N PRO A 124 19.79 15.74 -1.05
CA PRO A 124 19.58 14.46 -0.37
C PRO A 124 20.12 13.27 -1.18
N ALA A 125 20.66 12.27 -0.49
CA ALA A 125 21.33 11.13 -1.13
C ALA A 125 20.40 10.34 -2.07
N VAL A 126 19.12 10.22 -1.71
CA VAL A 126 18.09 9.53 -2.51
C VAL A 126 17.86 10.17 -3.89
N LEU A 127 18.18 11.47 -4.04
CA LEU A 127 18.08 12.22 -5.28
C LEU A 127 19.38 12.25 -6.09
N ARG A 128 20.49 11.78 -5.54
CA ARG A 128 21.76 11.70 -6.26
C ARG A 128 21.66 10.56 -7.27
N GLY A 129 21.77 10.89 -8.56
CA GLY A 129 21.61 9.91 -9.64
C GLY A 129 22.56 8.73 -9.53
N ARG A 130 22.12 7.55 -10.01
CA ARG A 130 22.97 6.36 -10.16
C ARG A 130 23.80 6.46 -11.43
N GLY A 131 24.56 7.55 -11.58
CA GLY A 131 25.43 7.82 -12.71
C GLY A 131 26.86 8.05 -12.21
N ARG A 132 27.83 7.43 -12.87
CA ARG A 132 29.29 7.55 -12.65
C ARG A 132 29.74 8.86 -11.98
N GLY A 133 30.54 8.73 -10.92
CA GLY A 133 31.48 9.76 -10.51
C GLY A 133 30.87 10.92 -9.72
N SER A 134 30.92 10.80 -8.40
CA SER A 134 30.72 11.87 -7.42
C SER A 134 31.78 13.00 -7.50
N GLU A 135 32.17 13.46 -8.69
CA GLU A 135 33.24 14.48 -8.82
C GLU A 135 32.89 15.73 -9.64
N GLU A 136 31.69 15.86 -10.22
CA GLU A 136 31.38 17.03 -11.07
C GLU A 136 30.39 18.05 -10.48
N LEU A 137 29.81 17.81 -9.30
CA LEU A 137 28.97 18.80 -8.60
C LEU A 137 29.64 19.49 -7.40
N GLU A 138 30.86 19.08 -7.00
CA GLU A 138 31.59 19.66 -5.86
C GLU A 138 32.80 20.56 -6.25
N ARG A 139 33.07 20.77 -7.54
CA ARG A 139 34.10 21.72 -8.00
C ARG A 139 33.52 22.79 -8.90
N GLY A 140 33.03 23.88 -8.32
CA GLY A 140 32.55 25.00 -9.13
C GLY A 140 32.09 26.28 -8.44
N VAL A 141 32.43 26.55 -7.17
CA VAL A 141 32.33 27.94 -6.65
C VAL A 141 33.59 28.68 -7.12
N GLY A 142 33.52 29.26 -8.31
CA GLY A 142 34.61 30.05 -8.89
C GLY A 142 34.33 30.29 -10.37
N GLY A 143 33.88 31.50 -10.69
CA GLY A 143 33.22 31.81 -11.94
C GLY A 143 33.99 31.47 -13.21
N LEU A 144 33.25 31.24 -14.28
CA LEU A 144 33.72 31.47 -15.63
C LEU A 144 32.57 31.74 -16.58
N GLU A 145 32.90 32.58 -17.55
CA GLU A 145 32.05 33.26 -18.51
C GLU A 145 31.30 32.32 -19.46
N ILE A 146 30.13 32.80 -19.90
CA ILE A 146 29.23 32.19 -20.87
C ILE A 146 29.98 32.01 -22.19
N ALA A 147 30.15 30.76 -22.63
CA ALA A 147 30.52 30.42 -24.00
C ALA A 147 29.28 29.91 -24.73
N GLU A 148 28.86 30.67 -25.73
CA GLU A 148 27.73 30.40 -26.61
C GLU A 148 27.88 29.08 -27.38
N GLY A 149 26.77 28.34 -27.48
CA GLY A 149 26.48 27.48 -28.63
C GLY A 149 26.45 25.98 -28.36
N GLN A 150 25.27 25.44 -28.02
CA GLN A 150 24.50 24.56 -28.92
C GLN A 150 23.21 24.12 -28.23
N THR A 151 22.10 24.62 -28.78
CA THR A 151 20.71 24.42 -28.42
C THR A 151 20.28 22.96 -28.56
N ALA A 152 19.94 22.31 -27.45
CA ALA A 152 18.85 21.34 -27.41
C ALA A 152 17.63 22.10 -26.89
N SER A 153 16.50 21.98 -27.57
CA SER A 153 15.27 22.73 -27.33
C SER A 153 14.82 22.66 -25.86
N GLU A 154 15.09 23.72 -25.12
CA GLU A 154 14.33 24.14 -23.96
C GLU A 154 12.95 24.54 -24.48
N GLU A 155 11.99 23.61 -24.43
CA GLU A 155 10.61 24.05 -24.22
C GLU A 155 10.58 24.49 -22.76
N GLU A 156 10.91 25.76 -22.55
CA GLU A 156 10.68 26.51 -21.32
C GLU A 156 9.19 26.33 -20.98
N VAL A 157 8.91 25.76 -19.81
CA VAL A 157 7.56 25.82 -19.25
C VAL A 157 7.38 27.26 -18.80
N GLU A 158 6.65 28.03 -19.60
CA GLU A 158 6.22 29.41 -19.34
C GLU A 158 5.32 29.46 -18.09
N ASP A 159 5.89 29.42 -16.90
CA ASP A 159 5.25 29.81 -15.63
C ASP A 159 6.34 30.30 -14.64
N GLU A 160 7.28 31.11 -15.13
CA GLU A 160 8.20 31.82 -14.25
C GLU A 160 7.48 33.04 -13.66
N ASP A 161 6.95 32.88 -12.44
CA ASP A 161 6.62 34.02 -11.60
C ASP A 161 7.92 34.80 -11.35
N GLU A 162 8.14 35.90 -12.09
CA GLU A 162 9.35 36.75 -12.02
C GLU A 162 9.61 37.30 -10.60
N ASP A 163 8.64 37.19 -9.69
CA ASP A 163 8.68 37.64 -8.30
C ASP A 163 9.21 36.58 -7.31
N GLU A 164 9.49 35.34 -7.73
CA GLU A 164 9.98 34.28 -6.83
C GLU A 164 11.45 34.46 -6.42
N ASP A 165 11.71 34.29 -5.13
CA ASP A 165 13.07 34.35 -4.59
C ASP A 165 13.94 33.15 -5.06
N GLU A 166 15.25 33.34 -5.03
CA GLU A 166 16.22 32.37 -5.53
C GLU A 166 16.17 31.03 -4.77
N GLU A 167 15.84 31.05 -3.48
CA GLU A 167 15.73 29.83 -2.68
C GLU A 167 14.50 29.01 -3.08
N THR A 168 13.35 29.66 -3.25
CA THR A 168 12.12 29.02 -3.73
C THR A 168 12.32 28.39 -5.11
N ARG A 169 12.94 29.11 -6.06
CA ARG A 169 13.28 28.57 -7.39
C ARG A 169 14.20 27.34 -7.28
N ARG A 170 15.19 27.38 -6.39
CA ARG A 170 16.08 26.24 -6.12
C ARG A 170 15.31 25.04 -5.57
N LEU A 171 14.40 25.23 -4.63
CA LEU A 171 13.60 24.17 -4.03
C LEU A 171 12.64 23.54 -5.05
N LYS A 172 11.97 24.34 -5.89
CA LYS A 172 11.15 23.85 -7.01
C LYS A 172 11.94 22.99 -7.99
N ASN A 173 13.17 23.39 -8.33
CA ASN A 173 14.03 22.55 -9.18
C ASN A 173 14.41 21.22 -8.49
N ILE A 174 14.62 21.22 -7.16
CA ILE A 174 14.83 19.97 -6.40
C ILE A 174 13.57 19.09 -6.42
N ALA A 175 12.39 19.67 -6.24
CA ALA A 175 11.11 18.96 -6.36
C ALA A 175 10.91 18.35 -7.75
N ARG A 176 11.34 19.04 -8.81
CA ARG A 176 11.35 18.49 -10.19
C ARG A 176 12.30 17.30 -10.35
N ILE A 177 13.48 17.33 -9.73
CA ILE A 177 14.39 16.17 -9.72
C ILE A 177 13.76 15.00 -8.95
N ALA A 178 13.11 15.29 -7.82
CA ALA A 178 12.39 14.31 -7.02
C ALA A 178 11.22 13.68 -7.79
N SER A 179 10.45 14.46 -8.56
CA SER A 179 9.34 13.92 -9.36
C SER A 179 9.80 12.94 -10.44
N ILE A 180 10.93 13.22 -11.12
CA ILE A 180 11.57 12.27 -12.06
C ILE A 180 11.94 10.97 -11.35
N ARG A 181 12.50 11.07 -10.12
CA ARG A 181 12.81 9.90 -9.29
C ARG A 181 11.55 9.11 -8.94
N CYS A 182 10.46 9.79 -8.56
CA CYS A 182 9.17 9.16 -8.31
C CYS A 182 8.65 8.41 -9.55
N PHE A 183 8.70 9.02 -10.74
CA PHE A 183 8.28 8.37 -11.98
C PHE A 183 9.05 7.08 -12.28
N ARG A 184 10.38 7.08 -12.08
CA ARG A 184 11.22 5.88 -12.21
C ARG A 184 10.75 4.77 -11.27
N MET A 185 10.54 5.11 -10.01
CA MET A 185 10.11 4.15 -8.98
C MET A 185 8.71 3.62 -9.24
N LEU A 186 7.76 4.48 -9.62
CA LEU A 186 6.39 4.09 -9.95
C LEU A 186 6.34 3.18 -11.17
N ALA A 187 7.03 3.54 -12.25
CA ALA A 187 7.07 2.74 -13.48
C ALA A 187 7.55 1.31 -13.19
N ILE A 188 8.67 1.15 -12.47
CA ILE A 188 9.24 -0.17 -12.16
C ILE A 188 8.40 -0.91 -11.12
N SER A 189 7.97 -0.25 -10.05
CA SER A 189 7.24 -0.92 -8.97
C SER A 189 5.86 -1.40 -9.42
N LEU A 190 5.13 -0.59 -10.18
CA LEU A 190 3.85 -0.99 -10.75
C LEU A 190 4.00 -2.09 -11.81
N LEU A 191 5.09 -2.07 -12.59
CA LEU A 191 5.43 -3.17 -13.50
C LEU A 191 5.61 -4.49 -12.74
N LEU A 192 6.33 -4.47 -11.62
CA LEU A 192 6.56 -5.64 -10.77
C LEU A 192 5.26 -6.15 -10.12
N CYS A 193 4.35 -5.23 -9.77
CA CYS A 193 3.00 -5.60 -9.32
C CYS A 193 2.11 -6.10 -10.46
N GLY A 194 2.45 -5.84 -11.73
CA GLY A 194 1.64 -6.22 -12.89
C GLY A 194 0.56 -5.21 -13.30
N CYS A 195 0.54 -4.01 -12.70
CA CYS A 195 -0.32 -2.89 -13.08
C CYS A 195 0.24 -2.20 -14.34
N LEU A 196 0.16 -2.90 -15.48
CA LEU A 196 0.86 -2.51 -16.71
C LEU A 196 0.39 -1.17 -17.28
N LYS A 197 -0.91 -0.86 -17.19
CA LYS A 197 -1.47 0.41 -17.67
C LYS A 197 -0.91 1.59 -16.88
N SER A 198 -1.14 1.64 -15.56
CA SER A 198 -0.58 2.70 -14.70
C SER A 198 0.95 2.78 -14.78
N SER A 199 1.64 1.65 -14.85
CA SER A 199 3.11 1.61 -15.03
C SER A 199 3.54 2.33 -16.31
N TYR A 200 2.86 2.07 -17.43
CA TYR A 200 3.09 2.77 -18.69
C TYR A 200 2.80 4.27 -18.59
N ASP A 201 1.67 4.64 -18.01
CA ASP A 201 1.23 6.03 -17.91
C ASP A 201 2.21 6.88 -17.08
N PHE A 202 2.65 6.39 -15.92
CA PHE A 202 3.69 7.06 -15.12
C PHE A 202 5.05 7.10 -15.84
N CYS A 203 5.39 6.05 -16.59
CA CYS A 203 6.61 6.03 -17.38
C CYS A 203 6.62 7.11 -18.48
N ILE A 204 5.50 7.28 -19.19
CA ILE A 204 5.38 8.31 -20.23
C ILE A 204 5.36 9.71 -19.64
N ARG A 205 4.66 9.93 -18.51
CA ARG A 205 4.71 11.22 -17.79
C ARG A 205 6.14 11.58 -17.38
N GLY A 206 6.89 10.61 -16.84
CA GLY A 206 8.30 10.80 -16.51
C GLY A 206 9.16 11.14 -17.73
N LEU A 207 8.96 10.47 -18.86
CA LEU A 207 9.66 10.78 -20.11
C LEU A 207 9.23 12.13 -20.69
N GLY A 208 8.03 12.61 -20.41
CA GLY A 208 7.61 13.98 -20.71
C GLY A 208 8.44 15.00 -19.93
N ALA A 209 8.69 14.74 -18.64
CA ALA A 209 9.51 15.61 -17.79
C ALA A 209 11.04 15.45 -18.04
N ALA A 210 11.49 14.28 -18.48
CA ALA A 210 12.89 13.97 -18.76
C ALA A 210 13.03 12.98 -19.94
N PRO A 211 13.03 13.45 -21.20
CA PRO A 211 13.01 12.58 -22.38
C PRO A 211 14.21 11.65 -22.55
N GLY A 212 15.37 12.05 -22.04
CA GLY A 212 16.63 11.29 -22.11
C GLY A 212 16.91 10.38 -20.92
N ASP A 213 15.92 10.17 -20.05
CA ASP A 213 16.11 9.39 -18.83
C ASP A 213 16.30 7.89 -19.11
N GLU A 214 17.52 7.39 -18.94
CA GLU A 214 17.87 5.99 -19.27
C GLU A 214 17.05 4.95 -18.49
N ASP A 215 16.76 5.21 -17.20
CA ASP A 215 15.99 4.29 -16.35
C ASP A 215 14.53 4.20 -16.83
N LEU A 216 13.93 5.33 -17.20
CA LEU A 216 12.56 5.36 -17.74
C LEU A 216 12.48 4.76 -19.14
N LEU A 217 13.48 5.01 -20.00
CA LEU A 217 13.56 4.37 -21.32
C LEU A 217 13.64 2.85 -21.19
N GLN A 218 14.49 2.36 -20.28
CA GLN A 218 14.60 0.95 -19.98
C GLN A 218 13.29 0.38 -19.38
N ALA A 219 12.66 1.09 -18.45
CA ALA A 219 11.37 0.67 -17.89
C ALA A 219 10.30 0.55 -18.98
N LYS A 220 10.23 1.52 -19.90
CA LYS A 220 9.31 1.50 -21.05
C LYS A 220 9.48 0.25 -21.91
N GLU A 221 10.73 -0.14 -22.22
CA GLU A 221 11.01 -1.36 -22.98
C GLU A 221 10.49 -2.61 -22.26
N TYR A 222 10.72 -2.73 -20.95
CA TYR A 222 10.23 -3.85 -20.15
C TYR A 222 8.70 -3.89 -20.06
N ILE A 223 8.06 -2.73 -19.88
CA ILE A 223 6.59 -2.61 -19.85
C ILE A 223 6.01 -3.08 -21.17
N GLN A 224 6.55 -2.60 -22.30
CA GLN A 224 6.09 -3.00 -23.63
C GLN A 224 6.31 -4.50 -23.90
N LEU A 225 7.43 -5.06 -23.41
CA LEU A 225 7.69 -6.49 -23.52
C LEU A 225 6.66 -7.33 -22.74
N MET A 226 6.33 -6.93 -21.51
CA MET A 226 5.31 -7.60 -20.70
C MET A 226 3.91 -7.44 -21.29
N ALA A 227 3.57 -6.23 -21.77
CA ALA A 227 2.33 -5.92 -22.45
C ALA A 227 2.08 -6.83 -23.67
N ARG A 228 3.07 -6.93 -24.58
CA ARG A 228 2.96 -7.83 -25.74
C ARG A 228 2.74 -9.29 -25.34
N ARG A 229 3.45 -9.77 -24.32
CA ARG A 229 3.26 -11.14 -23.82
C ARG A 229 1.84 -11.35 -23.26
N LYS A 230 1.33 -10.40 -22.50
CA LYS A 230 -0.02 -10.46 -21.91
C LYS A 230 -1.11 -10.44 -22.98
N LEU A 231 -0.99 -9.56 -23.97
CA LEU A 231 -1.93 -9.42 -25.08
C LEU A 231 -1.72 -10.46 -26.20
N LYS A 232 -0.68 -11.30 -26.09
CA LYS A 232 -0.28 -12.32 -27.10
C LYS A 232 -0.02 -11.72 -28.48
N LEU A 233 0.57 -10.53 -28.52
CA LEU A 233 0.91 -9.81 -29.75
C LEU A 233 2.24 -10.29 -30.33
N SER A 234 2.37 -10.16 -31.65
CA SER A 234 3.66 -10.35 -32.35
C SER A 234 4.61 -9.14 -32.13
N SER A 235 5.87 -9.24 -32.57
CA SER A 235 6.87 -8.17 -32.36
C SER A 235 6.51 -6.85 -33.02
N ASP A 236 5.77 -6.92 -34.13
CA ASP A 236 5.51 -5.80 -35.03
C ASP A 236 4.14 -5.15 -34.78
N GLU A 237 3.34 -5.75 -33.90
CA GLU A 237 2.04 -5.22 -33.49
C GLU A 237 2.20 -4.13 -32.43
N GLU A 238 1.41 -3.07 -32.56
CA GLU A 238 1.33 -1.98 -31.59
C GLU A 238 0.58 -2.44 -30.34
N VAL A 239 1.05 -1.98 -29.19
CA VAL A 239 0.41 -2.25 -27.90
C VAL A 239 -0.70 -1.23 -27.69
N ASP A 240 -1.94 -1.69 -27.64
CA ASP A 240 -3.06 -0.86 -27.18
C ASP A 240 -3.01 -0.75 -25.65
N ILE A 241 -2.73 0.47 -25.17
CA ILE A 241 -2.61 0.79 -23.75
C ILE A 241 -3.96 0.63 -23.02
N THR A 242 -5.07 0.83 -23.73
CA THR A 242 -6.42 0.76 -23.11
C THR A 242 -6.83 -0.67 -22.75
N GLU A 243 -6.22 -1.65 -23.40
CA GLU A 243 -6.42 -3.08 -23.15
C GLU A 243 -5.46 -3.65 -22.10
N LEU A 244 -4.53 -2.84 -21.58
CA LEU A 244 -3.60 -3.28 -20.54
C LEU A 244 -4.31 -3.44 -19.19
N PRO A 245 -3.96 -4.49 -18.43
CA PRO A 245 -4.46 -4.64 -17.07
C PRO A 245 -3.92 -3.52 -16.19
N ASP A 246 -4.80 -2.97 -15.37
CA ASP A 246 -4.46 -2.00 -14.34
C ASP A 246 -4.53 -2.59 -12.92
N GLN A 247 -4.91 -3.86 -12.83
CA GLN A 247 -4.88 -4.65 -11.62
C GLN A 247 -3.53 -5.36 -11.50
N GLY A 248 -3.02 -5.44 -10.28
CA GLY A 248 -1.78 -6.13 -9.96
C GLY A 248 -1.94 -7.18 -8.86
N LEU A 249 -0.82 -7.80 -8.54
CA LEU A 249 -0.65 -8.71 -7.42
C LEU A 249 0.29 -8.05 -6.42
N VAL A 250 -0.10 -8.08 -5.16
CA VAL A 250 0.74 -7.69 -4.03
C VAL A 250 1.09 -8.92 -3.22
N ARG A 251 2.21 -8.84 -2.49
CA ARG A 251 2.60 -9.96 -1.63
C ARG A 251 1.61 -10.10 -0.48
N ARG A 252 1.39 -11.36 -0.12
CA ARG A 252 0.53 -11.76 0.97
C ARG A 252 1.42 -12.17 2.13
N GLU A 253 1.79 -11.23 3.01
CA GLU A 253 2.64 -11.55 4.18
C GLU A 253 2.40 -10.61 5.36
N ILE A 254 2.71 -11.10 6.57
CA ILE A 254 2.81 -10.22 7.75
C ILE A 254 4.16 -9.52 7.69
N TYR A 255 4.13 -8.20 7.52
CA TYR A 255 5.37 -7.42 7.46
C TYR A 255 6.11 -7.45 8.81
N PRO A 256 7.46 -7.56 8.82
CA PRO A 256 8.24 -7.62 10.07
C PRO A 256 8.06 -6.43 11.02
N TRP A 257 7.60 -5.29 10.50
CA TRP A 257 7.33 -4.08 11.27
C TRP A 257 5.85 -3.89 11.62
N ASN A 258 4.96 -4.80 11.21
CA ASN A 258 3.55 -4.76 11.60
C ASN A 258 3.36 -5.36 13.00
N THR A 259 3.02 -4.52 13.97
CA THR A 259 2.77 -4.94 15.36
C THR A 259 1.30 -5.12 15.70
N HIS A 260 0.39 -4.87 14.76
CA HIS A 260 -1.05 -4.90 14.98
C HIS A 260 -1.69 -6.27 14.67
N GLU A 261 -1.03 -7.09 13.86
CA GLU A 261 -1.57 -8.41 13.51
C GLU A 261 -1.41 -9.41 14.66
N PRO A 262 -2.51 -9.96 15.20
CA PRO A 262 -2.45 -10.90 16.31
C PRO A 262 -2.10 -12.31 15.83
N ASN A 263 -1.65 -13.17 16.75
CA ASN A 263 -1.69 -14.60 16.52
C ASN A 263 -3.14 -15.11 16.60
N ARG A 264 -3.79 -15.22 15.44
CA ARG A 264 -5.19 -15.64 15.34
C ARG A 264 -5.51 -17.04 15.87
N PHE A 265 -4.48 -17.87 16.07
CA PHE A 265 -4.61 -19.23 16.58
C PHE A 265 -4.31 -19.34 18.07
N SER A 266 -4.02 -18.21 18.73
CA SER A 266 -3.82 -18.16 20.18
C SER A 266 -5.13 -18.42 20.93
N GLN A 267 -5.04 -19.02 22.13
CA GLN A 267 -6.21 -19.24 22.96
C GLN A 267 -6.92 -17.93 23.31
N GLU A 268 -6.15 -16.87 23.57
CA GLU A 268 -6.70 -15.53 23.84
C GLU A 268 -7.58 -15.02 22.68
N THR A 269 -7.11 -15.17 21.43
CA THR A 269 -7.91 -14.78 20.27
C THR A 269 -9.16 -15.66 20.12
N LEU A 270 -9.03 -16.97 20.32
CA LEU A 270 -10.18 -17.89 20.25
C LEU A 270 -11.22 -17.58 21.33
N ASP A 271 -10.80 -17.27 22.56
CA ASP A 271 -11.69 -16.91 23.67
C ASP A 271 -12.42 -15.59 23.36
N PHE A 272 -11.70 -14.61 22.81
CA PHE A 272 -12.31 -13.35 22.36
C PHE A 272 -13.34 -13.58 21.25
N LEU A 273 -12.97 -14.30 20.17
CA LEU A 273 -13.86 -14.55 19.04
C LEU A 273 -15.10 -15.35 19.45
N ASN A 274 -14.94 -16.37 20.29
CA ASN A 274 -16.06 -17.17 20.79
C ASN A 274 -16.99 -16.36 21.69
N LYS A 275 -16.46 -15.43 22.49
CA LYS A 275 -17.26 -14.52 23.30
C LYS A 275 -18.09 -13.56 22.44
N GLU A 276 -17.50 -12.98 21.40
CA GLU A 276 -18.26 -12.14 20.46
C GLU A 276 -19.33 -12.97 19.72
N LEU A 277 -18.95 -14.16 19.24
CA LEU A 277 -19.84 -15.08 18.53
C LEU A 277 -21.04 -15.55 19.38
N GLU A 278 -20.87 -15.73 20.69
CA GLU A 278 -21.94 -16.17 21.59
C GLU A 278 -23.18 -15.26 21.54
N SER A 279 -22.97 -13.96 21.29
CA SER A 279 -24.05 -12.98 21.20
C SER A 279 -24.88 -13.06 19.91
N VAL A 280 -24.30 -13.57 18.82
CA VAL A 280 -24.90 -13.58 17.47
C VAL A 280 -25.21 -14.99 16.95
N ALA A 281 -24.49 -16.01 17.44
CA ALA A 281 -24.63 -17.40 17.05
C ALA A 281 -24.28 -18.35 18.22
N PRO A 282 -25.15 -18.46 19.24
CA PRO A 282 -24.87 -19.18 20.48
C PRO A 282 -24.64 -20.69 20.28
N LYS A 283 -25.18 -21.29 19.20
CA LYS A 283 -24.99 -22.70 18.84
C LYS A 283 -23.67 -22.98 18.12
N CYS A 284 -22.86 -21.95 17.84
CA CYS A 284 -21.60 -22.10 17.12
C CYS A 284 -20.39 -21.77 18.01
N GLU A 285 -19.23 -22.25 17.57
CA GLU A 285 -17.93 -21.90 18.11
C GLU A 285 -16.88 -21.79 17.01
N VAL A 286 -15.91 -20.92 17.21
CA VAL A 286 -14.73 -20.79 16.37
C VAL A 286 -13.67 -21.78 16.86
N LYS A 287 -13.14 -22.62 15.96
CA LYS A 287 -11.99 -23.50 16.24
C LYS A 287 -10.92 -23.37 15.17
N VAL A 288 -9.70 -23.69 15.56
CA VAL A 288 -8.60 -23.90 14.62
C VAL A 288 -8.80 -25.25 13.93
N THR A 289 -8.67 -25.24 12.61
CA THR A 289 -8.64 -26.44 11.76
C THR A 289 -7.37 -26.43 10.91
N GLU A 290 -6.87 -27.61 10.56
CA GLU A 290 -5.75 -27.76 9.65
C GLU A 290 -6.26 -28.27 8.31
N LEU A 291 -6.01 -27.50 7.25
CA LEU A 291 -6.40 -27.84 5.89
C LEU A 291 -5.16 -28.08 5.03
N PRO A 292 -5.21 -28.98 4.04
CA PRO A 292 -4.14 -29.10 3.04
C PRO A 292 -3.93 -27.77 2.30
N THR A 293 -2.67 -27.39 2.08
CA THR A 293 -2.33 -26.23 1.28
C THR A 293 -2.61 -26.53 -0.19
N LEU A 294 -3.61 -25.84 -0.75
CA LEU A 294 -3.98 -25.96 -2.15
C LEU A 294 -3.07 -25.04 -2.99
N LEU A 295 -1.97 -25.59 -3.51
CA LEU A 295 -1.12 -24.92 -4.50
C LEU A 295 -1.36 -25.55 -5.88
N GLU A 296 -1.76 -24.75 -6.86
CA GLU A 296 -1.87 -25.22 -8.25
C GLU A 296 -0.48 -25.57 -8.80
N GLY A 297 -0.30 -26.83 -9.24
CA GLY A 297 0.84 -27.24 -10.07
C GLY A 297 2.06 -27.78 -9.33
N ILE A 298 2.06 -27.91 -8.00
CA ILE A 298 3.13 -28.59 -7.26
C ILE A 298 2.57 -29.90 -6.72
N GLY A 299 2.99 -31.02 -7.32
CA GLY A 299 2.60 -32.35 -6.87
C GLY A 299 2.99 -32.59 -5.41
N GLU A 300 2.06 -33.19 -4.65
CA GLU A 300 2.28 -33.88 -3.37
C GLU A 300 3.29 -33.23 -2.41
N LEU A 301 3.08 -31.96 -2.05
CA LEU A 301 3.62 -31.44 -0.79
C LEU A 301 2.54 -31.57 0.29
N GLU A 302 2.79 -32.44 1.27
CA GLU A 302 1.97 -32.69 2.48
C GLU A 302 1.93 -31.46 3.44
N SER A 303 2.02 -30.23 2.92
CA SER A 303 1.95 -29.04 3.76
C SER A 303 0.49 -28.75 4.12
N THR A 304 0.20 -28.64 5.41
CA THR A 304 -1.08 -28.12 5.92
C THR A 304 -0.93 -26.68 6.36
N ASN A 305 -2.03 -25.94 6.37
CA ASN A 305 -2.12 -24.61 6.95
C ASN A 305 -3.26 -24.56 7.97
N LYS A 306 -3.10 -23.70 8.99
CA LYS A 306 -4.12 -23.46 10.00
C LYS A 306 -5.12 -22.44 9.49
N GLN A 307 -6.39 -22.71 9.75
CA GLN A 307 -7.53 -21.82 9.45
C GLN A 307 -8.44 -21.73 10.67
N LEU A 308 -9.21 -20.65 10.75
CA LEU A 308 -10.35 -20.59 11.66
C LEU A 308 -11.58 -21.13 10.94
N GLY A 309 -12.30 -22.03 11.59
CA GLY A 309 -13.57 -22.58 11.12
C GLY A 309 -14.68 -22.34 12.13
N LEU A 310 -15.92 -22.31 11.63
CA LEU A 310 -17.13 -22.23 12.43
C LEU A 310 -17.72 -23.63 12.61
N PHE A 311 -17.93 -24.06 13.86
CA PHE A 311 -18.38 -25.40 14.21
C PHE A 311 -19.67 -25.31 15.03
N ALA A 312 -20.60 -26.23 14.79
CA ALA A 312 -21.78 -26.37 15.63
C ALA A 312 -21.43 -27.06 16.96
N LYS A 313 -21.87 -26.49 18.08
CA LYS A 313 -21.81 -27.08 19.43
C LYS A 313 -23.01 -27.98 19.72
N GLU A 314 -24.11 -27.69 19.04
CA GLU A 314 -25.41 -28.33 19.21
C GLU A 314 -26.04 -28.58 17.83
N ASP A 315 -27.04 -29.45 17.77
CA ASP A 315 -27.77 -29.71 16.53
C ASP A 315 -28.52 -28.44 16.06
N ILE A 316 -28.42 -28.16 14.76
CA ILE A 316 -29.11 -27.07 14.06
C ILE A 316 -30.13 -27.69 13.13
N GLU A 317 -31.40 -27.39 13.35
CA GLU A 317 -32.50 -27.99 12.59
C GLU A 317 -32.65 -27.36 11.20
N PRO A 318 -33.20 -28.08 10.21
CA PRO A 318 -33.45 -27.53 8.88
C PRO A 318 -34.34 -26.27 8.93
N GLY A 319 -33.82 -25.14 8.43
CA GLY A 319 -34.53 -23.86 8.41
C GLY A 319 -34.44 -23.06 9.72
N GLU A 320 -33.69 -23.54 10.71
CA GLU A 320 -33.36 -22.77 11.91
C GLU A 320 -32.41 -21.62 11.58
N GLU A 321 -32.76 -20.41 12.04
CA GLU A 321 -31.86 -19.26 12.04
C GLU A 321 -30.94 -19.36 13.26
N PHE A 322 -29.64 -19.50 13.01
CA PHE A 322 -28.63 -19.73 14.06
C PHE A 322 -27.56 -18.64 14.12
N PHE A 323 -27.62 -17.66 13.22
CA PHE A 323 -26.65 -16.57 13.09
C PHE A 323 -27.38 -15.30 12.64
N ASP A 324 -27.30 -14.24 13.44
CA ASP A 324 -27.80 -12.91 13.11
C ASP A 324 -26.76 -11.85 13.52
N GLU A 325 -26.15 -11.19 12.54
CA GLU A 325 -25.11 -10.19 12.74
C GLU A 325 -25.37 -8.95 11.86
N ILE A 326 -25.10 -7.78 12.43
CA ILE A 326 -25.11 -6.51 11.71
C ILE A 326 -23.67 -6.02 11.57
N SER A 327 -23.21 -5.87 10.33
CA SER A 327 -21.91 -5.28 10.03
C SER A 327 -22.04 -3.78 9.76
N LEU A 328 -21.23 -2.98 10.46
CA LEU A 328 -21.10 -1.53 10.24
C LEU A 328 -19.93 -1.19 9.31
N LEU A 329 -19.01 -2.12 9.09
CA LEU A 329 -17.99 -2.04 8.06
C LEU A 329 -18.61 -2.47 6.72
N ALA A 330 -19.53 -1.64 6.24
CA ALA A 330 -20.27 -1.82 5.02
C ALA A 330 -20.27 -0.54 4.19
N ALA A 331 -20.36 -0.70 2.87
CA ALA A 331 -20.40 0.40 1.91
C ALA A 331 -21.43 0.12 0.82
N ASN A 332 -22.05 1.18 0.33
CA ASN A 332 -22.84 1.20 -0.90
C ASN A 332 -22.29 2.30 -1.81
N ASN A 333 -22.35 2.12 -3.12
CA ASN A 333 -21.86 3.11 -4.10
C ASN A 333 -23.00 3.76 -4.88
N LEU A 334 -24.24 3.66 -4.41
CA LEU A 334 -25.40 4.29 -5.04
C LEU A 334 -25.58 5.70 -4.46
N LEU A 335 -25.67 6.70 -5.34
CA LEU A 335 -25.95 8.08 -4.93
C LEU A 335 -27.47 8.27 -4.77
N LYS A 336 -27.90 8.97 -3.71
CA LYS A 336 -29.30 9.41 -3.49
C LYS A 336 -30.35 8.30 -3.45
N GLU A 337 -29.96 7.07 -3.17
CA GLU A 337 -30.90 5.99 -2.86
C GLU A 337 -31.41 6.11 -1.42
N SER A 338 -32.64 5.67 -1.19
CA SER A 338 -33.25 5.68 0.16
C SER A 338 -32.74 4.49 0.97
N LEU A 339 -31.44 4.47 1.30
CA LEU A 339 -30.79 3.43 2.11
C LEU A 339 -30.41 3.96 3.49
N CYS A 340 -30.48 3.10 4.49
CA CYS A 340 -29.91 3.36 5.81
C CYS A 340 -28.38 3.44 5.70
N ASP A 341 -27.76 4.50 6.23
CA ASP A 341 -26.30 4.65 6.16
C ASP A 341 -25.54 3.55 6.94
N ALA A 342 -26.13 3.03 8.02
CA ALA A 342 -25.49 2.00 8.84
C ALA A 342 -25.59 0.59 8.23
N CYS A 343 -26.80 0.13 7.90
CA CYS A 343 -27.03 -1.26 7.47
C CYS A 343 -27.26 -1.43 5.97
N SER A 344 -27.26 -0.33 5.20
CA SER A 344 -27.54 -0.32 3.76
C SER A 344 -28.89 -0.94 3.34
N SER A 345 -29.80 -1.19 4.28
CA SER A 345 -31.16 -1.65 3.99
C SER A 345 -32.00 -0.49 3.46
N THR A 346 -32.96 -0.79 2.59
CA THR A 346 -33.92 0.20 2.09
C THR A 346 -34.70 0.82 3.25
N LEU A 347 -34.70 2.14 3.33
CA LEU A 347 -35.44 2.89 4.33
C LEU A 347 -36.95 2.60 4.17
N PRO A 348 -37.66 2.34 5.28
CA PRO A 348 -39.11 2.28 5.27
C PRO A 348 -39.74 3.55 4.67
N ARG A 349 -40.93 3.41 4.09
CA ARG A 349 -41.69 4.57 3.63
C ARG A 349 -41.98 5.49 4.83
N LEU A 350 -41.79 6.80 4.62
CA LEU A 350 -42.10 7.83 5.62
C LEU A 350 -43.62 7.93 5.82
N THR A 351 -44.15 7.14 6.74
CA THR A 351 -45.52 7.23 7.27
C THR A 351 -45.50 7.83 8.67
N ALA A 352 -46.67 8.11 9.25
CA ALA A 352 -46.77 8.61 10.63
C ALA A 352 -46.16 7.66 11.68
N ASP A 353 -46.05 6.36 11.35
CA ASP A 353 -45.46 5.31 12.20
C ASP A 353 -44.02 4.94 11.76
N SER A 354 -43.38 5.79 10.95
CA SER A 354 -42.02 5.56 10.47
C SER A 354 -41.04 5.52 11.64
N LYS A 355 -40.17 4.51 11.64
CA LYS A 355 -39.04 4.42 12.57
C LYS A 355 -37.80 5.13 12.07
N VAL A 356 -37.81 5.60 10.83
CA VAL A 356 -36.67 6.29 10.22
C VAL A 356 -36.32 7.50 11.07
N VAL A 357 -35.04 7.60 11.42
CA VAL A 357 -34.49 8.71 12.20
C VAL A 357 -33.35 9.36 11.42
N ASP A 358 -33.28 10.68 11.52
CA ASP A 358 -32.20 11.53 11.03
C ASP A 358 -31.09 11.69 12.07
N CYS A 359 -29.91 12.08 11.62
CA CYS A 359 -28.88 12.57 12.52
C CYS A 359 -29.26 13.97 13.04
N PRO A 360 -29.15 14.27 14.35
CA PRO A 360 -29.50 15.59 14.88
C PRO A 360 -28.55 16.72 14.42
N ASP A 361 -27.34 16.35 13.96
CA ASP A 361 -26.28 17.30 13.65
C ASP A 361 -26.06 17.50 12.15
N CYS A 362 -26.59 16.62 11.28
CA CYS A 362 -26.48 16.75 9.82
C CYS A 362 -27.79 16.41 9.10
N ASP A 363 -28.09 17.12 8.02
CA ASP A 363 -29.38 17.02 7.31
C ASP A 363 -29.43 15.89 6.26
N ASP A 364 -28.30 15.27 5.95
CA ASP A 364 -28.16 14.40 4.75
C ASP A 364 -28.25 12.90 5.05
N ILE A 365 -28.02 12.49 6.30
CA ILE A 365 -27.85 11.08 6.66
C ILE A 365 -29.06 10.55 7.44
N MET A 366 -29.61 9.44 6.94
CA MET A 366 -30.81 8.80 7.47
C MET A 366 -30.53 7.36 7.92
N PHE A 367 -31.17 6.94 9.02
CA PHE A 367 -31.09 5.60 9.57
C PHE A 367 -32.46 4.94 9.63
N CYS A 368 -32.52 3.61 9.50
CA CYS A 368 -33.80 2.90 9.50
C CYS A 368 -34.51 2.92 10.87
N ASP A 369 -33.75 3.04 11.96
CA ASP A 369 -34.23 3.18 13.33
C ASP A 369 -33.15 3.75 14.27
N THR A 370 -33.55 4.00 15.53
CA THR A 370 -32.67 4.48 16.60
C THR A 370 -31.50 3.53 16.86
N THR A 371 -31.66 2.23 16.66
CA THR A 371 -30.57 1.25 16.86
C THR A 371 -29.44 1.48 15.86
N CYS A 372 -29.78 1.71 14.58
CA CYS A 372 -28.79 2.02 13.57
C CYS A 372 -28.12 3.37 13.81
N LEU A 373 -28.88 4.39 14.24
CA LEU A 373 -28.32 5.69 14.62
C LEU A 373 -27.33 5.56 15.79
N GLU A 374 -27.71 4.91 16.89
CA GLU A 374 -26.85 4.74 18.07
C GLU A 374 -25.56 3.99 17.73
N ARG A 375 -25.67 2.92 16.93
CA ARG A 375 -24.51 2.15 16.46
C ARG A 375 -23.60 2.97 15.56
N ALA A 376 -24.16 3.74 14.63
CA ALA A 376 -23.39 4.61 13.75
C ALA A 376 -22.65 5.69 14.56
N GLN A 377 -23.35 6.33 15.50
CA GLN A 377 -22.78 7.34 16.40
C GLN A 377 -21.64 6.79 17.27
N ALA A 378 -21.77 5.56 17.76
CA ALA A 378 -20.72 4.93 18.55
C ALA A 378 -19.53 4.43 17.71
N SER A 379 -19.73 4.17 16.41
CA SER A 379 -18.75 3.43 15.62
C SER A 379 -18.01 4.25 14.56
N TYR A 380 -18.66 5.12 13.79
CA TYR A 380 -18.03 5.81 12.64
C TYR A 380 -18.56 7.22 12.33
N HIS A 381 -19.84 7.49 12.62
CA HIS A 381 -20.52 8.66 12.09
C HIS A 381 -19.93 10.00 12.57
N PRO A 382 -19.48 10.16 13.84
CA PRO A 382 -18.88 11.40 14.31
C PRO A 382 -17.68 11.87 13.48
N ALA A 383 -16.91 10.93 12.91
CA ALA A 383 -15.74 11.26 12.09
C ALA A 383 -16.09 11.82 10.69
N ILE A 384 -17.31 11.58 10.20
CA ILE A 384 -17.76 11.98 8.85
C ILE A 384 -19.01 12.87 8.87
N CYS A 385 -19.53 13.19 10.06
CA CYS A 385 -20.72 14.02 10.21
C CYS A 385 -20.46 15.42 9.61
N ASN A 386 -21.41 15.94 8.84
CA ASN A 386 -21.29 17.23 8.13
C ASN A 386 -20.09 17.32 7.18
N THR A 387 -19.60 16.19 6.68
CA THR A 387 -18.59 16.15 5.63
C THR A 387 -19.21 15.70 4.32
N ASP A 388 -18.70 16.19 3.19
CA ASP A 388 -19.14 15.81 1.84
C ASP A 388 -18.42 14.53 1.35
N ILE A 389 -18.06 13.63 2.28
CA ILE A 389 -17.35 12.37 1.96
C ILE A 389 -18.32 11.33 1.36
N ASP A 390 -19.61 11.46 1.65
CA ASP A 390 -20.66 10.56 1.18
C ASP A 390 -20.91 10.67 -0.34
N THR A 391 -20.42 11.70 -1.02
CA THR A 391 -20.49 11.85 -2.48
C THR A 391 -19.31 11.19 -3.21
N ILE A 392 -18.22 10.90 -2.51
CA ILE A 392 -17.00 10.32 -3.10
C ILE A 392 -17.29 8.91 -3.62
N ALA A 393 -16.82 8.61 -4.84
CA ALA A 393 -16.90 7.28 -5.46
C ALA A 393 -18.34 6.70 -5.57
N LYS A 394 -19.36 7.57 -5.61
CA LYS A 394 -20.74 7.20 -5.90
C LYS A 394 -21.02 7.20 -7.41
N ASP A 395 -21.92 6.32 -7.84
CA ASP A 395 -22.32 6.11 -9.23
C ASP A 395 -21.16 5.99 -10.24
N PRO A 396 -20.11 5.18 -9.96
CA PRO A 396 -18.97 5.04 -10.85
C PRO A 396 -19.35 4.30 -12.15
N ASP A 397 -18.46 4.36 -13.16
CA ASP A 397 -18.58 3.53 -14.36
C ASP A 397 -18.77 2.04 -13.97
N PRO A 398 -19.63 1.27 -14.66
CA PRO A 398 -19.82 -0.14 -14.36
C PRO A 398 -18.53 -0.97 -14.21
N LYS A 399 -17.47 -0.64 -14.95
CA LYS A 399 -16.15 -1.30 -14.84
C LYS A 399 -15.42 -0.98 -13.54
N GLU A 400 -15.73 0.15 -12.91
CA GLU A 400 -15.08 0.67 -11.71
C GLU A 400 -15.86 0.40 -10.42
N LYS A 401 -17.12 -0.04 -10.53
CA LYS A 401 -18.00 -0.33 -9.38
C LYS A 401 -17.34 -1.14 -8.26
N PRO A 402 -16.59 -2.23 -8.52
CA PRO A 402 -15.93 -2.98 -7.45
C PRO A 402 -14.85 -2.16 -6.72
N PHE A 403 -14.09 -1.33 -7.45
CA PHE A 403 -13.01 -0.53 -6.87
C PHE A 403 -13.53 0.62 -6.02
N ALA A 404 -14.60 1.27 -6.46
CA ALA A 404 -15.30 2.28 -5.68
C ALA A 404 -15.78 1.72 -4.32
N LEU A 405 -16.30 0.50 -4.29
CA LEU A 405 -16.71 -0.15 -3.04
C LEU A 405 -15.52 -0.39 -2.09
N TYR A 406 -14.36 -0.80 -2.60
CA TYR A 406 -13.16 -0.95 -1.76
C TYR A 406 -12.70 0.37 -1.17
N LEU A 407 -12.69 1.45 -1.97
CA LEU A 407 -12.36 2.79 -1.48
C LEU A 407 -13.32 3.23 -0.36
N LEU A 408 -14.63 3.01 -0.55
CA LEU A 408 -15.63 3.35 0.45
C LEU A 408 -15.51 2.49 1.72
N LEU A 409 -15.17 1.20 1.60
CA LEU A 409 -14.91 0.34 2.76
C LEU A 409 -13.67 0.79 3.54
N ILE A 410 -12.60 1.21 2.85
CA ILE A 410 -11.41 1.78 3.49
C ILE A 410 -11.77 3.10 4.20
N GLY A 411 -12.54 3.96 3.54
CA GLY A 411 -13.06 5.19 4.16
C GLY A 411 -13.90 4.92 5.40
N ARG A 412 -14.79 3.91 5.36
CA ARG A 412 -15.57 3.46 6.52
C ARG A 412 -14.66 2.94 7.63
N ALA A 413 -13.63 2.16 7.31
CA ALA A 413 -12.65 1.69 8.30
C ALA A 413 -11.91 2.85 8.98
N PHE A 414 -11.48 3.87 8.22
CA PHE A 414 -10.84 5.04 8.81
C PHE A 414 -11.79 5.88 9.66
N ALA A 415 -13.03 6.09 9.20
CA ALA A 415 -14.06 6.75 10.01
C ALA A 415 -14.32 5.99 11.32
N MET A 416 -14.32 4.64 11.25
CA MET A 416 -14.46 3.79 12.41
C MET A 416 -13.30 3.94 13.38
N ALA A 417 -12.08 3.84 12.86
CA ALA A 417 -10.84 3.98 13.62
C ALA A 417 -10.75 5.35 14.33
N ALA A 418 -11.09 6.43 13.60
CA ALA A 418 -11.07 7.78 14.13
C ALA A 418 -12.11 7.99 15.24
N THR A 419 -13.34 7.51 15.05
CA THR A 419 -14.42 7.62 16.05
C THR A 419 -14.08 6.82 17.31
N GLN A 420 -13.56 5.60 17.14
CA GLN A 420 -13.22 4.70 18.24
C GLN A 420 -11.85 4.99 18.86
N GLN A 421 -11.07 5.90 18.27
CA GLN A 421 -9.71 6.26 18.68
C GLN A 421 -8.76 5.04 18.76
N VAL A 422 -8.84 4.18 17.76
CA VAL A 422 -7.98 2.99 17.62
C VAL A 422 -7.24 3.02 16.30
N HIS A 423 -6.14 2.28 16.21
CA HIS A 423 -5.48 2.06 14.92
C HIS A 423 -6.43 1.29 13.97
N PRO A 424 -6.48 1.57 12.65
CA PRO A 424 -7.40 0.89 11.74
C PRO A 424 -7.27 -0.65 11.71
N LEU A 425 -6.05 -1.17 11.91
CA LEU A 425 -5.80 -2.61 12.03
C LEU A 425 -6.23 -3.22 13.38
N GLU A 426 -6.60 -2.40 14.36
CA GLU A 426 -7.09 -2.83 15.68
C GLU A 426 -8.63 -2.88 15.75
N LEU A 427 -9.32 -2.43 14.70
CA LEU A 427 -10.77 -2.58 14.59
C LEU A 427 -11.16 -4.06 14.68
N LYS A 428 -12.17 -4.40 15.48
CA LYS A 428 -12.58 -5.80 15.68
C LYS A 428 -12.98 -6.49 14.37
N GLU A 429 -13.55 -5.73 13.44
CA GLU A 429 -13.96 -6.18 12.11
C GLU A 429 -12.78 -6.49 11.19
N VAL A 430 -11.59 -5.95 11.48
CA VAL A 430 -10.38 -6.04 10.63
C VAL A 430 -9.32 -6.91 11.26
N LYS A 431 -9.08 -6.78 12.56
CA LYS A 431 -7.95 -7.35 13.30
C LYS A 431 -7.76 -8.86 13.12
N TYR A 432 -8.85 -9.60 12.92
CA TYR A 432 -8.84 -11.07 12.87
C TYR A 432 -9.16 -11.66 11.49
N ILE A 433 -9.37 -10.81 10.47
CA ILE A 433 -9.73 -11.29 9.12
C ILE A 433 -8.60 -12.11 8.50
N TRP A 434 -7.36 -11.89 8.96
CA TRP A 434 -6.18 -12.39 8.32
C TRP A 434 -5.31 -13.29 9.19
N GLY A 435 -4.68 -14.26 8.53
CA GLY A 435 -3.48 -14.94 8.97
C GLY A 435 -2.69 -15.31 7.73
N ASP A 436 -1.38 -15.11 7.76
CA ASP A 436 -0.50 -15.64 6.72
C ASP A 436 -0.51 -17.18 6.79
N PHE A 437 -0.48 -17.80 5.62
CA PHE A 437 -0.50 -19.25 5.47
C PHE A 437 0.92 -19.83 5.34
N LEU A 438 1.92 -18.97 5.15
CA LEU A 438 3.32 -19.33 5.04
C LEU A 438 4.17 -18.46 5.99
N PRO A 439 5.33 -18.94 6.47
CA PRO A 439 6.30 -18.07 7.15
C PRO A 439 6.85 -17.00 6.19
N SER A 440 7.09 -15.77 6.66
CA SER A 440 7.62 -14.67 5.82
C SER A 440 8.94 -15.02 5.11
N ALA A 441 9.78 -15.86 5.73
CA ALA A 441 11.02 -16.37 5.13
C ALA A 441 10.79 -17.19 3.85
N SER A 442 9.63 -17.84 3.71
CA SER A 442 9.27 -18.61 2.52
C SER A 442 8.91 -17.72 1.31
N ASN A 443 8.69 -16.42 1.53
CA ASN A 443 8.29 -15.45 0.50
C ASN A 443 9.44 -14.52 0.04
N THR A 444 10.68 -14.72 0.53
CA THR A 444 11.79 -13.86 0.14
C THR A 444 12.16 -14.03 -1.33
N ILE A 445 12.06 -12.96 -2.12
CA ILE A 445 12.60 -12.93 -3.49
C ILE A 445 14.14 -12.83 -3.41
N PRO A 446 14.89 -13.72 -4.09
CA PRO A 446 16.34 -13.57 -4.18
C PRO A 446 16.69 -12.27 -4.91
N LEU A 447 17.35 -11.35 -4.21
CA LEU A 447 17.77 -10.02 -4.69
C LEU A 447 18.95 -10.08 -5.69
N SER A 448 19.07 -11.13 -6.50
CA SER A 448 20.13 -11.23 -7.51
C SER A 448 19.66 -10.70 -8.87
N PRO A 449 20.37 -9.74 -9.49
CA PRO A 449 20.05 -9.21 -10.82
C PRO A 449 20.48 -10.14 -11.97
N THR A 450 21.02 -11.31 -11.67
CA THR A 450 21.43 -12.28 -12.69
C THR A 450 20.23 -13.18 -13.01
N PRO A 451 19.71 -13.20 -14.26
CA PRO A 451 18.64 -14.11 -14.62
C PRO A 451 19.18 -15.54 -14.49
N GLY A 452 18.66 -16.27 -13.50
CA GLY A 452 18.81 -17.72 -13.48
C GLY A 452 18.22 -18.33 -14.76
N PRO A 453 18.66 -19.53 -15.17
CA PRO A 453 18.09 -20.20 -16.33
C PRO A 453 16.58 -20.39 -16.11
N LEU A 454 15.77 -20.01 -17.11
CA LEU A 454 14.32 -20.19 -17.07
C LEU A 454 13.96 -21.66 -16.78
N PRO A 455 13.01 -21.94 -15.88
CA PRO A 455 12.49 -23.30 -15.72
C PRO A 455 11.85 -23.78 -17.04
N PRO A 456 11.95 -25.07 -17.38
CA PRO A 456 11.31 -25.61 -18.59
C PRO A 456 9.80 -25.38 -18.49
N GLY A 457 9.24 -24.70 -19.50
CA GLY A 457 7.82 -24.36 -19.55
C GLY A 457 6.90 -25.58 -19.44
N PRO A 458 5.64 -25.39 -19.01
CA PRO A 458 4.70 -26.49 -18.87
C PRO A 458 4.48 -27.17 -20.23
N CYS A 459 4.60 -28.50 -20.25
CA CYS A 459 4.25 -29.32 -21.41
C CYS A 459 2.78 -29.06 -21.81
N PRO A 460 2.46 -29.09 -23.12
CA PRO A 460 1.09 -28.86 -23.57
C PRO A 460 0.15 -29.94 -23.06
N SER A 461 -0.94 -29.53 -22.41
CA SER A 461 -2.04 -30.41 -22.00
C SER A 461 -2.74 -31.01 -23.24
N PRO A 462 -3.15 -32.30 -23.21
CA PRO A 462 -3.86 -32.92 -24.32
C PRO A 462 -5.24 -32.29 -24.51
N SER A 463 -5.61 -32.10 -25.78
CA SER A 463 -6.89 -31.54 -26.21
C SER A 463 -8.10 -32.40 -25.79
N PRO A 464 -9.24 -31.78 -25.45
CA PRO A 464 -10.44 -32.52 -25.05
C PRO A 464 -11.06 -33.28 -26.25
N PRO A 465 -11.64 -34.49 -26.02
CA PRO A 465 -12.26 -35.26 -27.08
C PRO A 465 -13.56 -34.59 -27.57
N THR A 466 -13.68 -34.45 -28.89
CA THR A 466 -14.90 -34.02 -29.57
C THR A 466 -15.99 -35.10 -29.43
N SER A 467 -17.08 -34.80 -28.71
CA SER A 467 -18.29 -35.63 -28.76
C SER A 467 -19.13 -35.29 -30.02
N PRO A 468 -19.70 -36.31 -30.69
CA PRO A 468 -20.37 -36.14 -31.97
C PRO A 468 -21.79 -35.59 -31.81
N ALA A 469 -22.18 -34.77 -32.78
CA ALA A 469 -23.54 -34.31 -32.99
C ALA A 469 -24.54 -35.49 -33.03
N ARG A 470 -25.70 -35.32 -32.40
CA ARG A 470 -26.91 -36.06 -32.73
C ARG A 470 -28.14 -35.15 -32.70
N CYS A 471 -29.01 -35.48 -33.66
CA CYS A 471 -30.24 -34.85 -34.13
C CYS A 471 -31.20 -34.28 -33.09
#